data_AF-A0A2H6FZ04-F1
#
_entry.id   AF-A0A2H6FZ04-F1
#
_cell.length_a   1.000
_cell.length_b   1.000
_cell.length_c   1.000
_cell.angle_alpha   90.00
_cell.angle_beta   90.00
_cell.angle_gamma   90.00
#
_symmetry.space_group_name_H-M   'P 1'
#
loop_
_entity.id
_entity.type
_entity.pdbx_description
1 polymer ?
#
loop_
_entity_poly.entity_id
_entity_poly.type
_entity_poly.pdbx_seq_one_letter_code
_entity_poly.pdbx_strand_id
1 'polypeptide(L)'
;MKKLVTVFFLLSSPAVFSQQGMDTEIMQQLQEMVACVATIDQNEIKSLEKESKKIEAEVKGLCKSGNRDKAQELAMEFSRKVVNNPAFVTVRKCTENTSGAMEGMLPDMPSTEKMEKDYSDKHVCDEI
;
A
#
# COMPACT_ATOMS: atom_id res chain seq x y z
N MET A 1 35.42 45.03 -31.87
CA MET A 1 34.16 45.82 -31.84
C MET A 1 33.00 44.83 -31.81
N LYS A 2 32.65 44.23 -30.67
CA LYS A 2 31.63 44.72 -29.73
C LYS A 2 30.41 45.32 -30.43
N LYS A 3 29.48 44.49 -30.93
CA LYS A 3 28.04 44.80 -30.99
C LYS A 3 27.22 43.51 -30.85
N LEU A 4 26.58 43.42 -29.68
CA LEU A 4 25.19 43.02 -29.50
C LEU A 4 24.72 41.76 -30.25
N VAL A 5 24.94 40.60 -29.67
CA VAL A 5 24.09 39.43 -29.92
C VAL A 5 23.54 38.95 -28.57
N THR A 6 22.39 39.53 -28.25
CA THR A 6 21.24 38.81 -27.71
C THR A 6 21.47 37.95 -26.46
N VAL A 7 21.78 38.62 -25.34
CA VAL A 7 21.42 38.11 -24.01
C VAL A 7 20.11 38.77 -23.61
N PHE A 8 19.00 38.19 -24.05
CA PHE A 8 17.67 38.50 -23.52
C PHE A 8 16.76 37.28 -23.64
N PHE A 9 17.26 36.14 -23.14
CA PHE A 9 16.50 34.91 -22.95
C PHE A 9 16.45 34.58 -21.44
N LEU A 10 16.14 35.60 -20.63
CA LEU A 10 15.95 35.51 -19.17
C LEU A 10 14.59 36.09 -18.74
N LEU A 11 13.60 36.02 -19.64
CA LEU A 11 12.18 36.32 -19.36
C LEU A 11 11.27 35.19 -19.84
N SER A 12 11.73 33.94 -19.80
CA SER A 12 10.80 32.82 -19.70
C SER A 12 10.36 32.74 -18.25
N SER A 13 9.23 33.39 -17.97
CA SER A 13 8.47 33.28 -16.72
C SER A 13 8.47 31.83 -16.21
N PRO A 14 8.59 31.58 -14.90
CA PRO A 14 8.17 30.31 -14.32
C PRO A 14 6.63 30.23 -14.33
N ALA A 15 6.04 30.21 -15.52
CA ALA A 15 4.82 29.45 -15.74
C ALA A 15 5.36 28.17 -16.39
N VAL A 16 5.45 27.04 -15.71
CA VAL A 16 4.30 26.18 -15.44
C VAL A 16 4.61 25.28 -14.24
N PHE A 17 4.02 25.58 -13.09
CA PHE A 17 3.41 24.55 -12.25
C PHE A 17 2.10 25.18 -11.79
N SER A 18 1.08 25.09 -12.63
CA SER A 18 -0.29 25.20 -12.14
C SER A 18 -0.48 23.98 -11.25
N GLN A 19 -0.18 24.10 -9.95
CA GLN A 19 -0.69 23.17 -8.97
C GLN A 19 -2.21 23.26 -9.10
N GLN A 20 -2.81 22.29 -9.79
CA GLN A 20 -4.22 21.99 -9.57
C GLN A 20 -4.35 21.78 -8.07
N GLY A 21 -4.94 22.76 -7.39
CA GLY A 21 -5.02 22.82 -5.94
C GLY A 21 -5.66 21.53 -5.46
N MET A 22 -4.85 20.67 -4.86
CA MET A 22 -5.37 19.59 -4.06
C MET A 22 -6.22 20.23 -2.98
N ASP A 23 -7.46 19.77 -2.84
CA ASP A 23 -8.39 20.33 -1.87
C ASP A 23 -7.71 20.39 -0.49
N THR A 24 -7.83 21.52 0.20
CA THR A 24 -7.29 21.71 1.54
C THR A 24 -7.79 20.63 2.51
N GLU A 25 -9.01 20.11 2.30
CA GLU A 25 -9.55 19.00 3.09
C GLU A 25 -8.75 17.70 2.88
N ILE A 26 -8.40 17.37 1.64
CA ILE A 26 -7.62 16.17 1.30
C ILE A 26 -6.21 16.27 1.89
N MET A 27 -5.59 17.45 1.82
CA MET A 27 -4.27 17.69 2.41
C MET A 27 -4.27 17.47 3.93
N GLN A 28 -5.32 17.93 4.63
CA GLN A 28 -5.45 17.74 6.07
C GLN A 28 -5.64 16.25 6.41
N GLN A 29 -6.54 15.55 5.72
CA GLN A 29 -6.75 14.11 5.94
C GLN A 29 -5.50 13.28 5.69
N LEU A 30 -4.72 13.63 4.66
CA LEU A 30 -3.44 12.99 4.39
C LEU A 30 -2.44 13.19 5.54
N GLN A 31 -2.37 14.40 6.11
CA GLN A 31 -1.50 14.66 7.28
C GLN A 31 -1.93 13.85 8.50
N GLU A 32 -3.24 13.78 8.77
CA GLU A 32 -3.78 12.99 9.89
C GLU A 32 -3.46 11.50 9.72
N MET A 33 -3.62 10.96 8.51
CA MET A 33 -3.26 9.59 8.18
C MET A 33 -1.76 9.33 8.37
N VAL A 34 -0.89 10.21 7.87
CA VAL A 34 0.56 10.10 8.04
C VAL A 34 0.96 10.14 9.51
N ALA A 35 0.35 11.05 10.29
CA ALA A 35 0.58 11.13 11.73
C ALA A 35 0.13 9.86 12.46
N CYS A 36 -1.01 9.29 12.06
CA CYS A 36 -1.52 8.04 12.61
C CYS A 36 -0.57 6.86 12.30
N VAL A 37 -0.14 6.71 11.03
CA VAL A 37 0.79 5.64 10.62
C VAL A 37 2.17 5.79 11.28
N ALA A 38 2.61 7.02 11.58
CA ALA A 38 3.86 7.27 12.28
C ALA A 38 3.91 6.69 13.71
N THR A 39 2.75 6.36 14.29
CA THR A 39 2.66 5.72 15.62
C THR A 39 2.92 4.20 15.58
N ILE A 40 2.96 3.61 14.39
CA ILE A 40 3.14 2.16 14.20
C ILE A 40 4.60 1.77 14.46
N ASP A 41 4.80 0.68 15.20
CA ASP A 41 6.12 0.12 15.42
C ASP A 41 6.70 -0.42 14.10
N GLN A 42 7.72 0.25 13.61
CA GLN A 42 8.42 -0.10 12.38
C GLN A 42 9.13 -1.47 12.47
N ASN A 43 9.44 -1.95 13.67
CA ASN A 43 10.01 -3.29 13.85
C ASN A 43 8.98 -4.38 13.57
N GLU A 44 7.71 -4.18 13.94
CA GLU A 44 6.64 -5.12 13.62
C GLU A 44 6.44 -5.22 12.10
N ILE A 45 6.41 -4.08 11.40
CA ILE A 45 6.30 -4.04 9.94
C ILE A 45 7.47 -4.76 9.27
N LYS A 46 8.71 -4.48 9.69
CA LYS A 46 9.90 -5.17 9.16
C LYS A 46 9.90 -6.66 9.43
N SER A 47 9.40 -7.08 10.60
CA SER A 47 9.28 -8.50 10.95
C SER A 47 8.28 -9.19 10.03
N LEU A 48 7.12 -8.58 9.78
CA LEU A 48 6.13 -9.10 8.85
C LEU A 48 6.67 -9.18 7.42
N GLU A 49 7.43 -8.18 6.97
CA GLU A 49 8.05 -8.19 5.64
C GLU A 49 9.06 -9.33 5.48
N LYS A 50 9.87 -9.59 6.51
CA LYS A 50 10.82 -10.70 6.48
C LYS A 50 10.09 -12.05 6.45
N GLU A 51 9.02 -12.17 7.24
CA GLU A 51 8.21 -13.36 7.29
C GLU A 51 7.45 -13.60 5.99
N SER A 52 6.88 -12.55 5.38
CA SER A 52 6.15 -12.66 4.12
C SER A 52 7.03 -13.21 2.99
N LYS A 53 8.28 -12.75 2.89
CA LYS A 53 9.25 -13.28 1.91
C LYS A 53 9.54 -14.76 2.12
N LYS A 54 9.61 -15.22 3.38
CA LYS A 54 9.81 -16.63 3.70
C LYS A 54 8.58 -17.45 3.28
N ILE A 55 7.39 -17.00 3.66
CA ILE A 55 6.14 -17.67 3.32
C ILE A 55 5.92 -17.71 1.80
N GLU A 56 6.22 -16.63 1.09
CA GLU A 56 6.14 -16.57 -0.37
C GLU A 56 7.01 -17.65 -1.02
N ALA A 57 8.25 -17.81 -0.55
CA ALA A 57 9.16 -18.84 -1.06
C ALA A 57 8.65 -20.26 -0.76
N GLU A 58 8.10 -20.49 0.44
CA GLU A 58 7.53 -21.78 0.83
C GLU A 58 6.27 -22.12 0.00
N VAL A 59 5.35 -21.18 -0.15
CA VAL A 59 4.14 -21.31 -1.00
C VAL A 59 4.56 -21.62 -2.44
N LYS A 60 5.52 -20.88 -3.00
CA LYS A 60 6.09 -21.15 -4.34
C LYS A 60 6.64 -22.57 -4.47
N GLY A 61 7.36 -23.05 -3.45
CA GLY A 61 7.89 -24.42 -3.41
C GLY A 61 6.79 -25.48 -3.35
N LEU A 62 5.75 -25.25 -2.54
CA LEU A 62 4.59 -26.13 -2.43
C LEU A 62 3.81 -26.20 -3.75
N CYS A 63 3.56 -25.05 -4.40
CA CYS A 63 2.91 -25.01 -5.70
C CYS A 63 3.70 -25.76 -6.78
N LYS A 64 5.03 -25.55 -6.87
CA LYS A 64 5.90 -26.25 -7.84
C LYS A 64 5.97 -27.75 -7.63
N SER A 65 5.81 -28.22 -6.39
CA SER A 65 5.81 -29.65 -6.05
C SER A 65 4.43 -30.30 -6.16
N GLY A 66 3.40 -29.56 -6.60
CA GLY A 66 2.04 -30.06 -6.73
C GLY A 66 1.25 -30.10 -5.40
N ASN A 67 1.84 -29.63 -4.30
CA ASN A 67 1.21 -29.58 -2.97
C ASN A 67 0.30 -28.35 -2.85
N ARG A 68 -0.73 -28.29 -3.70
CA ARG A 68 -1.62 -27.13 -3.86
C ARG A 68 -2.38 -26.79 -2.58
N ASP A 69 -3.07 -27.76 -1.98
CA ASP A 69 -3.87 -27.53 -0.77
C ASP A 69 -3.03 -27.00 0.39
N LYS A 70 -1.81 -27.53 0.57
CA LYS A 70 -0.88 -27.07 1.60
C LYS A 70 -0.36 -25.66 1.33
N ALA A 71 -0.18 -25.30 0.06
CA ALA A 71 0.17 -23.93 -0.32
C ALA A 71 -0.96 -22.96 0.02
N GLN A 72 -2.21 -23.33 -0.27
CA GLN A 72 -3.39 -22.55 0.05
C GLN A 72 -3.57 -22.39 1.56
N GLU A 73 -3.45 -23.47 2.32
CA GLU A 73 -3.56 -23.44 3.79
C GLU A 73 -2.52 -22.49 4.40
N LEU A 74 -1.25 -22.61 3.98
CA LEU A 74 -0.17 -21.75 4.45
C LEU A 74 -0.41 -20.27 4.10
N ALA A 75 -0.86 -19.99 2.89
CA ALA A 75 -1.19 -18.63 2.46
C ALA A 75 -2.36 -18.04 3.27
N MET A 76 -3.42 -18.82 3.50
CA MET A 76 -4.57 -18.38 4.29
C MET A 76 -4.24 -18.17 5.77
N GLU A 77 -3.41 -19.04 6.36
CA GLU A 77 -2.92 -18.87 7.73
C GLU A 77 -2.10 -17.58 7.86
N PHE A 78 -1.17 -17.35 6.92
CA PHE A 78 -0.37 -16.13 6.93
C PHE A 78 -1.22 -14.88 6.70
N SER A 79 -2.18 -14.91 5.77
CA SER A 79 -3.08 -13.77 5.57
C SER A 79 -3.93 -13.48 6.80
N ARG A 80 -4.45 -14.51 7.50
CA ARG A 80 -5.12 -14.36 8.81
C ARG A 80 -4.20 -13.71 9.84
N LYS A 81 -2.93 -14.09 9.89
CA LYS A 81 -1.95 -13.48 10.79
C LYS A 81 -1.74 -11.99 10.47
N VAL A 82 -1.62 -11.63 9.19
CA VAL A 82 -1.41 -10.25 8.76
C VAL A 82 -2.62 -9.38 9.09
N VAL A 83 -3.84 -9.79 8.73
CA VAL A 83 -5.04 -8.95 8.95
C VAL A 83 -5.39 -8.73 10.43
N ASN A 84 -4.85 -9.59 11.31
CA ASN A 84 -4.98 -9.52 12.77
C ASN A 84 -3.75 -8.95 13.47
N ASN A 85 -2.69 -8.59 12.74
CA ASN A 85 -1.50 -8.01 13.34
C ASN A 85 -1.79 -6.60 13.89
N PRO A 86 -1.29 -6.21 15.09
CA PRO A 86 -1.56 -4.91 15.68
C PRO A 86 -1.20 -3.71 14.79
N ALA A 87 -0.06 -3.78 14.09
CA ALA A 87 0.33 -2.75 13.14
C ALA A 87 -0.67 -2.63 11.99
N PHE A 88 -1.12 -3.76 11.42
CA PHE A 88 -2.09 -3.76 10.32
C PHE A 88 -3.49 -3.29 10.77
N VAL A 89 -3.93 -3.69 11.96
CA VAL A 89 -5.17 -3.19 12.59
C VAL A 89 -5.08 -1.68 12.79
N THR A 90 -3.92 -1.16 13.17
CA THR A 90 -3.70 0.29 13.32
C THR A 90 -3.76 0.98 11.97
N VAL A 91 -3.13 0.44 10.91
CA VAL A 91 -3.27 1.00 9.55
C VAL A 91 -4.74 1.05 9.14
N ARG A 92 -5.52 -0.04 9.35
CA ARG A 92 -6.95 -0.07 9.02
C ARG A 92 -7.70 1.06 9.73
N LYS A 93 -7.47 1.25 11.03
CA LYS A 93 -8.06 2.36 11.80
C LYS A 93 -7.63 3.74 11.30
N CYS A 94 -6.37 3.90 10.86
CA CYS A 94 -5.89 5.15 10.28
C CYS A 94 -6.61 5.50 8.97
N THR A 95 -7.22 4.53 8.30
CA THR A 95 -7.93 4.71 7.02
C THR A 95 -9.45 4.56 7.13
N GLU A 96 -9.99 4.14 8.27
CA GLU A 96 -11.44 3.90 8.46
C GLU A 96 -12.30 5.17 8.33
N ASN A 97 -11.72 6.34 8.64
CA ASN A 97 -12.44 7.62 8.67
C ASN A 97 -12.06 8.58 7.53
N THR A 98 -11.29 8.14 6.53
CA THR A 98 -10.96 8.99 5.38
C THR A 98 -12.21 9.22 4.52
N SER A 99 -12.49 10.47 4.16
CA SER A 99 -13.73 10.82 3.44
C SER A 99 -13.70 10.39 1.97
N GLY A 100 -14.85 10.48 1.30
CA GLY A 100 -15.08 9.99 -0.07
C GLY A 100 -14.10 10.47 -1.15
N ALA A 101 -13.38 11.59 -0.93
CA ALA A 101 -12.33 12.03 -1.85
C ALA A 101 -11.08 11.12 -1.82
N MET A 102 -10.83 10.43 -0.70
CA MET A 102 -9.72 9.47 -0.53
C MET A 102 -10.17 8.01 -0.64
N GLU A 103 -11.47 7.73 -0.59
CA GLU A 103 -12.06 6.37 -0.63
C GLU A 103 -11.68 5.58 -1.90
N GLY A 104 -11.35 6.27 -3.00
CA GLY A 104 -10.81 5.65 -4.22
C GLY A 104 -9.29 5.65 -4.36
N MET A 105 -8.57 6.27 -3.42
CA MET A 105 -7.10 6.39 -3.44
C MET A 105 -6.42 5.38 -2.52
N LEU A 106 -7.13 4.91 -1.51
CA LEU A 106 -6.62 3.96 -0.53
C LEU A 106 -7.05 2.53 -0.89
N PRO A 107 -6.19 1.53 -0.67
CA PRO A 107 -6.58 0.14 -0.84
C PRO A 107 -7.62 -0.23 0.21
N ASP A 108 -8.63 -1.00 -0.20
CA ASP A 108 -9.56 -1.64 0.74
C ASP A 108 -8.78 -2.62 1.63
N MET A 109 -8.95 -2.49 2.95
CA MET A 109 -8.21 -3.26 3.95
C MET A 109 -9.14 -4.35 4.52
N PRO A 110 -9.13 -5.57 3.95
CA PRO A 110 -10.14 -6.56 4.24
C PRO A 110 -10.12 -7.02 5.70
N SER A 111 -11.30 -7.35 6.23
CA SER A 111 -11.43 -8.15 7.45
C SER A 111 -11.07 -9.62 7.15
N THR A 112 -10.89 -10.43 8.20
CA THR A 112 -10.71 -11.88 8.02
C THR A 112 -11.88 -12.52 7.29
N GLU A 113 -13.11 -12.16 7.62
CA GLU A 113 -14.32 -12.70 6.99
C GLU A 113 -14.40 -12.30 5.51
N LYS A 114 -14.13 -11.03 5.19
CA LYS A 114 -14.12 -10.54 3.80
C LYS A 114 -13.04 -11.25 2.99
N MET A 115 -11.85 -11.42 3.55
CA MET A 115 -10.77 -12.18 2.91
C MET A 115 -11.17 -13.63 2.64
N GLU A 116 -11.71 -14.36 3.63
CA GLU A 116 -12.12 -15.75 3.43
C GLU A 116 -13.18 -15.90 2.34
N LYS A 117 -14.11 -14.95 2.26
CA LYS A 117 -15.11 -14.89 1.19
C LYS A 117 -14.49 -14.58 -0.18
N ASP A 118 -13.69 -13.51 -0.27
CA ASP A 118 -13.13 -12.97 -1.52
C ASP A 118 -12.11 -13.94 -2.17
N TYR A 119 -11.53 -14.86 -1.38
CA TYR A 119 -10.57 -15.87 -1.85
C TYR A 119 -11.10 -17.31 -1.79
N SER A 120 -12.40 -17.51 -1.53
CA SER A 120 -13.00 -18.86 -1.42
C SER A 120 -12.98 -19.66 -2.72
N ASP A 121 -12.97 -18.97 -3.87
CA ASP A 121 -12.97 -19.55 -5.21
C ASP A 121 -11.60 -19.40 -5.92
N LYS A 122 -10.60 -18.84 -5.23
CA LYS A 122 -9.26 -18.63 -5.76
C LYS A 122 -8.25 -19.55 -5.09
N HIS A 123 -7.22 -19.91 -5.85
CA HIS A 123 -6.14 -20.74 -5.33
C HIS A 123 -4.79 -20.03 -5.53
N VAL A 124 -4.00 -19.93 -4.46
CA VAL A 124 -2.74 -19.16 -4.45
C VAL A 124 -1.75 -19.60 -5.53
N CYS A 125 -1.72 -20.89 -5.85
CA CYS A 125 -0.87 -21.42 -6.92
C CYS A 125 -1.23 -20.98 -8.34
N ASP A 126 -2.40 -20.40 -8.56
CA ASP A 126 -2.82 -19.90 -9.87
C ASP A 126 -2.43 -18.42 -10.07
N GLU A 127 -1.92 -17.77 -9.02
CA GLU A 127 -1.54 -16.35 -8.95
C GLU A 127 0.00 -16.16 -8.84
N ILE A 128 0.79 -17.23 -8.94
CA ILE A 128 2.24 -17.29 -8.62
C ILE A 128 3.11 -17.68 -9.82
#